data_AF-A0A376FGU0-F1
#
_entry.id   AF-A0A376FGU0-F1
#
_cell.length_a   1.000
_cell.length_b   1.000
_cell.length_c   1.000
_cell.angle_alpha   90.00
_cell.angle_beta   90.00
_cell.angle_gamma   90.00
#
_symmetry.space_group_name_H-M   'P 1'
#
loop_
_entity.id
_entity.type
_entity.pdbx_description
1 polymer ?
#
loop_
_entity_poly.entity_id
_entity_poly.type
_entity_poly.pdbx_seq_one_letter_code
_entity_poly.pdbx_strand_id
1 'polypeptide(L)' 'MRTWLGNSAGRIDAVAFVESIPFSETRGYVKNVLAYDAYYRYFMGQKDTLMSDAEWQRRY' A
#
# COMPACT_ATOMS: atom_id res chain seq x y z
N MET A 1 -18.72 -26.16 -7.13
CA MET A 1 -18.46 -24.95 -6.32
C MET A 1 -17.19 -24.29 -6.85
N ARG A 2 -17.30 -23.33 -7.77
CA ARG A 2 -16.13 -22.71 -8.40
C ARG A 2 -16.48 -21.30 -8.88
N THR A 3 -16.94 -20.46 -7.95
CA THR A 3 -17.47 -19.12 -8.27
C THR A 3 -16.93 -18.04 -7.34
N TRP A 4 -15.68 -18.17 -6.89
CA TRP A 4 -14.99 -17.14 -6.09
C TRP A 4 -14.05 -16.26 -6.94
N LEU A 5 -13.76 -16.66 -8.17
CA LEU A 5 -12.83 -15.94 -9.06
C LEU A 5 -13.49 -14.89 -9.97
N GLY A 6 -14.83 -14.82 -10.02
CA GLY A 6 -15.52 -14.15 -11.13
C GLY A 6 -15.76 -12.64 -11.00
N ASN A 7 -15.93 -12.10 -9.79
CA ASN A 7 -16.52 -10.76 -9.62
C ASN A 7 -15.62 -9.72 -8.95
N SER A 8 -14.36 -10.06 -8.68
CA SER A 8 -13.52 -9.25 -7.77
C SER A 8 -12.33 -8.57 -8.40
N ALA A 9 -11.98 -8.90 -9.66
CA ALA A 9 -10.67 -8.57 -10.24
C ALA A 9 -9.49 -8.82 -9.26
N GLY A 10 -9.61 -9.84 -8.40
CA GLY A 10 -8.63 -10.17 -7.34
C GLY A 10 -8.62 -9.27 -6.09
N ARG A 11 -9.42 -8.20 -6.03
CA ARG A 11 -9.38 -7.21 -4.92
C ARG A 11 -10.57 -7.28 -3.97
N ILE A 12 -11.78 -7.55 -4.47
CA ILE A 12 -12.99 -7.60 -3.63
C ILE A 12 -12.93 -8.77 -2.61
N ASP A 13 -12.26 -9.88 -2.94
CA ASP A 13 -12.06 -11.00 -2.00
C ASP A 13 -11.03 -10.68 -0.89
N ALA A 14 -9.97 -9.94 -1.23
CA ALA A 14 -9.00 -9.47 -0.26
C ALA A 14 -9.59 -8.48 0.76
N VAL A 15 -10.54 -7.62 0.33
CA VAL A 15 -11.26 -6.72 1.23
C VAL A 15 -12.09 -7.50 2.24
N ALA A 16 -12.84 -8.51 1.79
CA ALA A 16 -13.62 -9.36 2.68
C ALA A 16 -12.74 -10.09 3.70
N PHE A 17 -11.56 -10.58 3.28
CA PHE A 17 -10.57 -11.16 4.19
C PHE A 17 -10.10 -10.17 5.26
N VAL A 18 -9.69 -8.96 4.87
CA VAL A 18 -9.24 -7.93 5.83
C VAL A 18 -10.37 -7.56 6.80
N GLU A 19 -11.60 -7.38 6.31
CA GLU A 19 -12.75 -7.09 7.18
C GLU A 19 -13.10 -8.22 8.14
N SER A 20 -12.76 -9.48 7.80
CA SER A 20 -13.04 -10.63 8.65
C SER A 20 -12.05 -10.79 9.83
N ILE A 21 -10.96 -10.01 9.88
CA ILE A 21 -9.96 -10.10 10.96
C ILE A 21 -10.61 -9.75 12.32
N PRO A 22 -10.62 -10.68 13.29
CA PRO A 22 -11.39 -10.51 14.53
C PRO A 22 -10.83 -9.43 15.45
N PHE A 23 -9.53 -9.17 15.40
CA PHE A 23 -8.86 -8.13 16.18
C PHE A 23 -8.91 -6.79 15.44
N SER A 24 -9.59 -5.80 16.02
CA SER A 24 -9.73 -4.46 15.43
C SER A 24 -8.37 -3.78 15.22
N GLU A 25 -7.43 -3.97 16.14
CA GLU A 25 -6.06 -3.45 16.04
C GLU A 25 -5.33 -4.03 14.81
N THR A 26 -5.34 -5.36 14.65
CA THR A 26 -4.71 -6.03 13.50
C THR A 26 -5.38 -5.65 12.18
N ARG A 27 -6.71 -5.52 12.16
CA ARG A 27 -7.46 -5.07 10.99
C ARG A 27 -7.06 -3.64 10.58
N GLY A 28 -7.00 -2.73 11.56
CA GLY A 28 -6.56 -1.35 11.34
C GLY A 28 -5.12 -1.29 10.85
N TYR A 29 -4.23 -2.07 11.45
CA TYR A 29 -2.84 -2.17 11.04
C TYR A 29 -2.68 -2.61 9.58
N VAL A 30 -3.38 -3.68 9.16
CA VAL A 30 -3.32 -4.17 7.78
C VAL A 30 -3.84 -3.12 6.79
N LYS A 31 -4.93 -2.42 7.13
CA LYS A 31 -5.44 -1.31 6.29
C LYS A 31 -4.41 -0.18 6.15
N ASN A 32 -3.75 0.19 7.25
CA ASN A 32 -2.74 1.24 7.24
C ASN A 32 -1.54 0.87 6.36
N VAL A 33 -1.00 -0.35 6.50
CA VAL A 33 0.14 -0.82 5.68
C VAL A 33 -0.19 -0.79 4.19
N LEU A 34 -1.38 -1.27 3.80
CA LEU A 34 -1.81 -1.26 2.39
C LEU A 34 -2.00 0.17 1.85
N ALA A 35 -2.53 1.08 2.66
CA ALA A 35 -2.67 2.49 2.28
C ALA A 35 -1.30 3.16 2.11
N TYR A 36 -0.35 2.90 3.01
CA TYR A 36 1.01 3.43 2.90
C TYR A 36 1.75 2.85 1.69
N ASP A 37 1.64 1.54 1.40
CA ASP A 37 2.25 0.94 0.19
C ASP A 37 1.74 1.64 -1.09
N ALA A 38 0.42 1.82 -1.20
CA ALA A 38 -0.18 2.50 -2.33
C ALA A 38 0.27 3.97 -2.43
N TYR A 39 0.31 4.68 -1.30
CA TYR A 39 0.80 6.06 -1.21
C TYR A 39 2.25 6.14 -1.69
N TYR A 40 3.17 5.37 -1.10
CA TYR A 40 4.58 5.40 -1.48
C TYR A 40 4.81 4.96 -2.91
N ARG A 41 4.08 3.99 -3.45
CA ARG A 41 4.21 3.60 -4.86
C ARG A 41 3.76 4.70 -5.81
N TYR A 42 2.71 5.44 -5.46
CA TYR A 42 2.25 6.58 -6.23
C TYR A 42 3.27 7.72 -6.21
N PHE A 43 3.76 8.10 -5.02
CA PHE A 43 4.73 9.19 -4.86
C PHE A 43 6.15 8.81 -5.33
N MET A 44 6.62 7.59 -5.11
CA MET A 44 7.95 7.14 -5.59
C MET A 44 7.96 6.77 -7.09
N GLY A 45 6.80 6.48 -7.68
CA GLY A 45 6.66 6.40 -9.14
C GLY A 45 6.82 7.76 -9.83
N GLN A 46 6.57 8.84 -9.08
CA GLN A 46 6.86 10.23 -9.44
C GLN A 46 8.15 10.65 -8.74
N LYS A 47 9.28 10.02 -9.10
CA LYS A 47 10.60 10.29 -8.52
C LYS A 47 10.81 11.80 -8.31
N ASP A 48 10.75 12.22 -7.06
CA ASP A 48 11.34 13.49 -6.65
C ASP A 48 12.74 13.18 -6.13
N THR A 49 13.70 13.94 -6.63
CA THR A 49 15.11 13.74 -6.34
C THR A 49 15.31 13.99 -4.85
N LEU A 50 15.61 12.93 -4.07
CA LEU A 50 15.73 12.98 -2.60
C LEU A 50 16.70 14.05 -2.08
N MET A 51 17.66 14.46 -2.90
CA MET A 51 18.54 15.61 -2.69
C MET A 51 18.80 16.24 -4.06
N SER A 52 18.72 17.57 -4.17
CA SER A 52 19.18 18.21 -5.42
C SER A 52 20.70 18.00 -5.58
N ASP A 53 21.24 18.06 -6.79
CA ASP A 53 22.71 17.98 -7.03
C ASP A 53 23.50 18.94 -6.13
N ALA A 54 22.91 20.08 -5.79
CA ALA A 54 23.50 21.09 -4.90
C ALA A 54 23.61 20.62 -3.43
N GLU A 55 22.69 19.78 -2.97
CA GLU A 55 22.72 19.20 -1.63
C GLU A 55 23.70 18.02 -1.53
N TRP A 56 23.87 17.25 -2.62
CA TRP A 56 24.86 16.17 -2.70
C TRP A 56 26.31 16.68 -2.74
N GLN A 57 26.54 17.83 -3.38
CA GLN A 57 27.88 18.44 -3.48
C GLN A 57 28.34 19.19 -2.23
N ARG A 58 27.46 19.40 -1.24
CA ARG A 58 27.86 20.04 0.01
C ARG A 58 28.67 19.05 0.85
N ARG A 59 29.98 19.30 0.94
CA ARG A 59 30.85 18.67 1.94
C ARG A 59 30.54 19.26 3.32
N TYR A 60 30.03 18.43 4.22
CA TYR A 60 30.05 18.68 5.66
C TYR A 60 31.43 18.39 6.23
#